data_AF-A0A6C1CBS5-F1
#
_entry.id   AF-A0A6C1CBS5-F1
#
_cell.length_a   1.000
_cell.length_b   1.000
_cell.length_c   1.000
_cell.angle_alpha   90.00
_cell.angle_beta   90.00
_cell.angle_gamma   90.00
#
_symmetry.space_group_name_H-M   'P 1'
#
loop_
_entity.id
_entity.type
_entity.pdbx_description
1 polymer ?
#
loop_
_entity_poly.entity_id
_entity_poly.type
_entity_poly.pdbx_seq_one_letter_code
_entity_poly.pdbx_strand_id
1 'polypeptide(L)'
;MTYRFTVHFLLGMEDGCVGPFAEGDRSSEALEYVESFLHIVVTSLGAQEAGVWFAAAGRASARERRAHAAHFGFAHYLSVELGTVEETVSRVAAWQALLAVRNMLDRTGAELEHVMDCAIRATKKIDCRKKPTNALTTLSSRQEPRRSESVLEPA
;
A
#
# COMPACT_ATOMS: atom_id res chain seq x y z
N MET A 1 -0.53 -3.25 17.51
CA MET A 1 -0.65 -2.14 16.53
C MET A 1 -1.28 -2.54 15.18
N THR A 2 -1.90 -3.72 15.06
CA THR A 2 -2.46 -4.29 13.80
C THR A 2 -3.87 -3.78 13.46
N TYR A 3 -4.69 -3.43 14.46
CA TYR A 3 -6.08 -3.02 14.27
C TYR A 3 -6.24 -1.71 13.46
N ARG A 4 -5.42 -0.70 13.74
CA ARG A 4 -5.52 0.61 13.06
C ARG A 4 -5.08 0.53 11.59
N PHE A 5 -4.17 -0.38 11.27
CA PHE A 5 -3.73 -0.63 9.89
C PHE A 5 -4.85 -1.31 9.08
N THR A 6 -5.48 -2.31 9.68
CA THR A 6 -6.60 -3.07 9.10
C THR A 6 -7.72 -2.12 8.69
N VAL A 7 -8.20 -1.28 9.60
CA VAL A 7 -9.27 -0.33 9.32
C VAL A 7 -8.89 0.67 8.23
N HIS A 8 -7.64 1.13 8.15
CA HIS A 8 -7.23 2.09 7.11
C HIS A 8 -6.97 1.48 5.74
N PHE A 9 -6.53 0.23 5.68
CA PHE A 9 -6.37 -0.51 4.43
C PHE A 9 -7.75 -0.83 3.83
N LEU A 10 -8.65 -1.37 4.66
CA LEU A 10 -10.04 -1.67 4.28
C LEU A 10 -10.78 -0.39 3.87
N LEU A 11 -10.74 0.68 4.69
CA LEU A 11 -11.35 1.97 4.34
C LEU A 11 -10.76 2.58 3.06
N GLY A 12 -9.46 2.38 2.80
CA GLY A 12 -8.84 2.86 1.57
C GLY A 12 -9.36 2.15 0.31
N MET A 13 -9.78 0.89 0.45
CA MET A 13 -10.40 0.09 -0.61
C MET A 13 -11.90 0.39 -0.73
N GLU A 14 -12.61 0.55 0.40
CA GLU A 14 -14.05 0.86 0.48
C GLU A 14 -14.41 2.27 0.01
N ASP A 15 -13.57 3.28 0.26
CA ASP A 15 -13.81 4.69 -0.14
C ASP A 15 -13.75 4.91 -1.67
N GLY A 16 -13.63 3.85 -2.50
CA GLY A 16 -13.49 3.94 -3.96
C GLY A 16 -12.22 4.66 -4.43
N CYS A 17 -11.39 5.17 -3.50
CA CYS A 17 -10.20 5.95 -3.79
C CYS A 17 -8.96 5.10 -4.07
N VAL A 18 -8.99 3.80 -3.76
CA VAL A 18 -7.87 2.86 -3.97
C VAL A 18 -8.33 1.43 -4.31
N GLY A 19 -9.63 1.18 -4.52
CA GLY A 19 -10.10 -0.12 -5.00
C GLY A 19 -9.81 -0.29 -6.50
N PRO A 20 -9.47 -1.51 -6.97
CA PRO A 20 -9.45 -1.81 -8.41
C PRO A 20 -10.87 -1.81 -9.02
N PHE A 21 -11.89 -1.76 -8.16
CA PHE A 21 -13.28 -1.97 -8.49
C PHE A 21 -14.06 -0.69 -8.16
N ALA A 22 -14.05 0.25 -9.11
CA ALA A 22 -14.96 1.38 -9.08
C ALA A 22 -16.41 0.85 -9.18
N GLU A 23 -17.28 1.51 -8.44
CA GLU A 23 -18.70 1.22 -8.20
C GLU A 23 -19.44 0.70 -9.44
N GLY A 24 -19.81 -0.60 -9.44
CA GLY A 24 -20.56 -1.18 -10.56
C GLY A 24 -20.87 -2.68 -10.45
N ASP A 25 -19.89 -3.53 -10.11
CA ASP A 25 -20.05 -5.00 -10.19
C ASP A 25 -19.47 -5.73 -8.96
N ARG A 26 -20.07 -5.51 -7.77
CA ARG A 26 -19.70 -6.19 -6.52
C ARG A 26 -20.22 -7.64 -6.42
N SER A 27 -20.28 -8.39 -7.52
CA SER A 27 -20.98 -9.70 -7.56
C SER A 27 -20.07 -10.91 -7.79
N SER A 28 -18.82 -10.85 -7.34
CA SER A 28 -18.01 -12.07 -7.23
C SER A 28 -17.48 -12.20 -5.81
N GLU A 29 -18.01 -13.19 -5.06
CA GLU A 29 -17.53 -13.57 -3.72
C GLU A 29 -16.00 -13.73 -3.69
N ALA A 30 -15.39 -14.15 -4.80
CA ALA A 30 -13.94 -14.26 -4.94
C ALA A 30 -13.19 -12.92 -4.72
N LEU A 31 -13.81 -11.78 -5.03
CA LEU A 31 -13.20 -10.45 -4.86
C LEU A 31 -13.21 -9.98 -3.39
N GLU A 32 -14.21 -10.40 -2.59
CA GLU A 32 -14.24 -10.13 -1.14
C GLU A 32 -13.08 -10.83 -0.42
N TYR A 33 -12.71 -12.03 -0.88
CA TYR A 33 -11.58 -12.75 -0.31
C TYR A 33 -10.22 -12.17 -0.73
N VAL A 34 -10.11 -11.56 -1.92
CA VAL A 34 -8.85 -10.93 -2.39
C VAL A 34 -8.34 -9.91 -1.38
N GLU A 35 -9.23 -9.07 -0.85
CA GLU A 35 -8.88 -8.09 0.18
C GLU A 35 -8.27 -8.73 1.42
N SER A 36 -8.89 -9.82 1.90
CA SER A 36 -8.41 -10.54 3.08
C SER A 36 -7.02 -11.12 2.87
N PHE A 37 -6.70 -11.63 1.68
CA PHE A 37 -5.36 -12.13 1.38
C PHE A 37 -4.33 -11.00 1.22
N LEU A 38 -4.70 -9.87 0.59
CA LEU A 38 -3.82 -8.70 0.55
C LEU A 38 -3.51 -8.18 1.96
N HIS A 39 -4.48 -8.23 2.87
CA HIS A 39 -4.27 -7.88 4.27
C HIS A 39 -3.27 -8.81 4.99
N ILE A 40 -3.31 -10.12 4.72
CA ILE A 40 -2.31 -11.08 5.25
C ILE A 40 -0.89 -10.67 4.82
N VAL A 41 -0.70 -10.27 3.56
CA VAL A 41 0.60 -9.81 3.07
C VAL A 41 1.08 -8.61 3.88
N VAL A 42 0.22 -7.60 4.07
CA VAL A 42 0.66 -6.39 4.76
C VAL A 42 0.84 -6.58 6.26
N THR A 43 0.02 -7.40 6.90
CA THR A 43 0.20 -7.69 8.33
C THR A 43 1.43 -8.55 8.61
N SER A 44 1.82 -9.41 7.67
CA SER A 44 3.01 -10.25 7.81
C SER A 44 4.31 -9.49 7.57
N LEU A 45 4.34 -8.60 6.56
CA LEU A 45 5.57 -7.92 6.11
C LEU A 45 5.68 -6.45 6.53
N GLY A 46 4.57 -5.82 6.91
CA GLY A 46 4.48 -4.38 7.04
C GLY A 46 4.35 -3.66 5.69
N ALA A 47 3.89 -2.41 5.72
CA ALA A 47 3.48 -1.67 4.53
C ALA A 47 4.58 -1.48 3.47
N GLN A 48 5.82 -1.23 3.92
CA GLN A 48 6.93 -0.97 3.02
C GLN A 48 7.35 -2.24 2.26
N GLU A 49 7.61 -3.34 2.97
CA GLU A 49 7.98 -4.61 2.35
C GLU A 49 6.80 -5.19 1.54
N ALA A 50 5.56 -5.08 2.03
CA ALA A 50 4.39 -5.47 1.26
C ALA A 50 4.25 -4.70 -0.07
N GLY A 51 4.56 -3.41 -0.10
CA GLY A 51 4.58 -2.63 -1.35
C GLY A 51 5.60 -3.16 -2.37
N VAL A 52 6.77 -3.62 -1.92
CA VAL A 52 7.78 -4.27 -2.78
C VAL A 52 7.24 -5.59 -3.31
N TRP A 53 6.59 -6.38 -2.45
CA TRP A 53 6.02 -7.68 -2.81
C TRP A 53 4.85 -7.56 -3.80
N PHE A 54 3.97 -6.57 -3.64
CA PHE A 54 2.91 -6.29 -4.60
C PHE A 54 3.48 -5.87 -5.96
N ALA A 55 4.51 -5.02 -5.97
CA ALA A 55 5.17 -4.63 -7.21
C ALA A 55 5.84 -5.83 -7.91
N ALA A 56 6.47 -6.72 -7.14
CA ALA A 56 7.05 -7.97 -7.66
C ALA A 56 5.96 -8.88 -8.26
N ALA A 57 4.81 -9.02 -7.58
CA ALA A 57 3.66 -9.77 -8.08
C ALA A 57 3.12 -9.20 -9.40
N GLY A 58 2.98 -7.87 -9.51
CA GLY A 58 2.57 -7.23 -10.77
C GLY A 58 3.54 -7.53 -11.92
N ARG A 59 4.86 -7.44 -11.68
CA ARG A 59 5.88 -7.75 -12.69
C ARG A 59 5.89 -9.23 -13.06
N ALA A 60 5.73 -10.13 -12.09
CA ALA A 60 5.65 -11.57 -12.31
C ALA A 60 4.45 -11.94 -13.20
N SER A 61 3.27 -11.36 -12.92
CA SER A 61 2.07 -11.54 -13.75
C SER A 61 2.29 -11.07 -15.18
N ALA A 62 2.84 -9.87 -15.35
CA ALA A 62 3.08 -9.31 -16.67
C ALA A 62 4.11 -10.14 -17.47
N ARG A 63 5.09 -10.71 -16.79
CA ARG A 63 6.09 -11.60 -17.39
C ARG A 63 5.49 -12.93 -17.83
N GLU A 64 4.65 -13.53 -16.99
CA GLU A 64 3.93 -14.76 -17.32
C GLU A 64 3.02 -14.57 -18.53
N ARG A 65 2.25 -13.48 -18.60
CA ARG A 65 1.40 -13.16 -19.76
C ARG A 65 2.22 -13.03 -21.05
N ARG A 66 3.35 -12.33 -20.99
CA ARG A 66 4.25 -12.16 -22.16
C ARG A 66 4.89 -13.48 -22.59
N ALA A 67 5.16 -14.38 -21.66
CA ALA A 67 5.78 -15.68 -21.95
C ALA A 67 4.86 -16.71 -22.63
N HIS A 68 3.59 -16.35 -22.92
CA HIS A 68 2.63 -17.18 -23.66
C HIS A 68 2.59 -18.64 -23.16
N ALA A 69 2.49 -18.82 -21.84
CA ALA A 69 2.36 -20.10 -21.13
C ALA A 69 3.49 -21.13 -21.34
N ALA A 70 4.55 -20.82 -22.10
CA ALA A 70 5.44 -21.87 -22.61
C ALA A 70 6.52 -22.35 -21.62
N HIS A 71 6.87 -21.58 -20.57
CA HIS A 71 8.11 -21.85 -19.82
C HIS A 71 7.93 -21.99 -18.30
N PHE A 72 7.27 -21.05 -17.62
CA PHE A 72 7.10 -21.12 -16.16
C PHE A 72 5.81 -20.41 -15.70
N GLY A 73 5.28 -20.79 -14.53
CA GLY A 73 4.08 -20.17 -13.95
C GLY A 73 4.39 -18.99 -13.01
N PHE A 74 3.34 -18.29 -12.58
CA PHE A 74 3.39 -17.10 -11.72
C PHE A 74 4.31 -17.27 -10.50
N ALA A 75 4.21 -18.40 -9.79
CA ALA A 75 5.04 -18.68 -8.62
C ALA A 75 6.54 -18.64 -8.93
N HIS A 76 6.96 -19.16 -10.09
CA HIS A 76 8.36 -19.10 -10.49
C HIS A 76 8.79 -17.65 -10.76
N TYR A 77 7.99 -16.89 -11.51
CA TYR A 77 8.33 -15.50 -11.81
C TYR A 77 8.32 -14.62 -10.56
N LEU A 78 7.41 -14.87 -9.61
CA LEU A 78 7.40 -14.16 -8.33
C LEU A 78 8.68 -14.44 -7.52
N SER A 79 9.17 -15.69 -7.55
CA SER A 79 10.42 -16.06 -6.87
C SER A 79 11.60 -15.33 -7.50
N VAL A 80 11.65 -15.26 -8.83
CA VAL A 80 12.68 -14.52 -9.57
C VAL A 80 12.62 -13.02 -9.24
N GLU A 81 11.43 -12.43 -9.15
CA GLU A 81 11.26 -11.00 -8.85
C GLU A 81 11.58 -10.63 -7.40
N LEU A 82 11.38 -11.56 -6.45
CA LEU A 82 11.74 -11.36 -5.04
C LEU A 82 13.22 -11.72 -4.74
N GLY A 83 13.85 -12.51 -5.61
CA GLY A 83 15.23 -12.96 -5.44
C GLY A 83 15.41 -13.93 -4.27
N THR A 84 16.63 -14.01 -3.76
CA THR A 84 16.94 -14.81 -2.57
C THR A 84 16.44 -14.08 -1.32
N VAL A 85 15.26 -14.47 -0.86
CA VAL A 85 14.67 -14.00 0.41
C VAL A 85 14.79 -15.10 1.46
N GLU A 86 15.18 -14.73 2.68
CA GLU A 86 15.18 -15.64 3.83
C GLU A 86 13.76 -16.16 4.08
N GLU A 87 13.64 -17.48 4.25
CA GLU A 87 12.38 -18.17 4.50
C GLU A 87 11.94 -17.99 5.96
N THR A 88 11.18 -16.93 6.22
CA THR A 88 10.51 -16.70 7.50
C THR A 88 9.03 -17.04 7.41
N VAL A 89 8.40 -17.37 8.55
CA VAL A 89 6.95 -17.65 8.61
C VAL A 89 6.13 -16.51 8.01
N SER A 90 6.50 -15.25 8.27
CA SER A 90 5.83 -14.07 7.71
C SER A 90 5.91 -14.01 6.19
N ARG A 91 7.08 -14.32 5.61
CA ARG A 91 7.27 -14.31 4.16
C ARG A 91 6.59 -15.48 3.47
N VAL A 92 6.59 -16.65 4.10
CA VAL A 92 5.81 -17.81 3.63
C VAL A 92 4.31 -17.48 3.63
N ALA A 93 3.79 -16.84 4.68
CA ALA A 93 2.39 -16.43 4.74
C ALA A 93 2.03 -15.42 3.65
N ALA A 94 2.87 -14.38 3.46
CA ALA A 94 2.69 -13.40 2.39
C ALA A 94 2.76 -14.04 0.99
N TRP A 95 3.67 -14.98 0.80
CA TRP A 95 3.80 -15.72 -0.46
C TRP A 95 2.54 -16.51 -0.78
N GLN A 96 2.08 -17.33 0.16
CA GLN A 96 0.86 -18.12 -0.01
C GLN A 96 -0.37 -17.24 -0.26
N ALA A 97 -0.44 -16.09 0.41
CA ALA A 97 -1.51 -15.12 0.19
C ALA A 97 -1.50 -14.56 -1.24
N LEU A 98 -0.33 -14.22 -1.80
CA LEU A 98 -0.24 -13.76 -3.19
C LEU A 98 -0.59 -14.85 -4.21
N LEU A 99 -0.22 -16.11 -3.95
CA LEU A 99 -0.66 -17.23 -4.78
C LEU A 99 -2.18 -17.41 -4.73
N ALA A 100 -2.79 -17.28 -3.55
CA ALA A 100 -4.24 -17.34 -3.39
C ALA A 100 -4.95 -16.21 -4.15
N VAL A 101 -4.44 -14.97 -4.06
CA VAL A 101 -4.96 -13.83 -4.85
C VAL A 101 -4.90 -14.16 -6.34
N ARG A 102 -3.76 -14.63 -6.84
CA ARG A 102 -3.63 -14.97 -8.26
C ARG A 102 -4.65 -16.02 -8.69
N ASN A 103 -4.75 -17.12 -7.95
CA ASN A 103 -5.68 -18.20 -8.24
C ASN A 103 -7.14 -17.76 -8.25
N MET A 104 -7.52 -16.79 -7.40
CA MET A 104 -8.88 -16.25 -7.38
C MET A 104 -9.13 -15.34 -8.59
N LEU A 105 -8.17 -14.48 -8.94
CA LEU A 105 -8.32 -13.57 -10.09
C LEU A 105 -8.33 -14.32 -11.42
N ASP A 106 -7.61 -15.44 -11.54
CA ASP A 106 -7.68 -16.32 -12.72
C ASP A 106 -9.09 -16.87 -12.95
N ARG A 107 -9.88 -17.06 -11.88
CA ARG A 107 -11.27 -17.55 -11.96
C ARG A 107 -12.27 -16.45 -12.31
N THR A 108 -11.94 -15.19 -12.00
CA THR A 108 -12.81 -14.04 -12.27
C THR A 108 -12.48 -13.31 -13.57
N GLY A 109 -11.31 -13.60 -14.17
CA GLY A 109 -10.81 -12.90 -15.36
C GLY A 109 -10.27 -11.49 -15.06
N ALA A 110 -10.14 -11.13 -13.78
CA ALA A 110 -9.60 -9.84 -13.38
C ALA A 110 -8.07 -9.80 -13.52
N GLU A 111 -7.53 -8.64 -13.91
CA GLU A 111 -6.09 -8.48 -14.07
C GLU A 111 -5.38 -8.27 -12.72
N LEU A 112 -4.44 -9.17 -12.40
CA LEU A 112 -3.64 -9.11 -11.18
C LEU A 112 -2.86 -7.80 -11.07
N GLU A 113 -2.36 -7.25 -12.18
CA GLU A 113 -1.57 -6.01 -12.17
C GLU A 113 -2.38 -4.83 -11.64
N HIS A 114 -3.64 -4.69 -12.06
CA HIS A 114 -4.52 -3.62 -11.60
C HIS A 114 -4.79 -3.74 -10.09
N VAL A 115 -4.97 -4.98 -9.60
CA VAL A 115 -5.13 -5.25 -8.16
C VAL A 115 -3.88 -4.87 -7.37
N MET A 116 -2.70 -5.21 -7.88
CA MET A 116 -1.44 -4.86 -7.23
C MET A 116 -1.16 -3.35 -7.23
N ASP A 117 -1.50 -2.63 -8.31
CA ASP A 117 -1.37 -1.17 -8.37
C ASP A 117 -2.26 -0.46 -7.34
N CYS A 118 -3.47 -0.98 -7.13
CA CYS A 118 -4.33 -0.57 -6.04
C CYS A 118 -3.70 -0.84 -4.68
N ALA A 119 -3.25 -2.06 -4.41
CA ALA A 119 -2.61 -2.42 -3.16
C ALA A 119 -1.38 -1.54 -2.84
N ILE A 120 -0.54 -1.23 -3.84
CA ILE A 120 0.63 -0.34 -3.71
C ILE A 120 0.21 1.09 -3.35
N ARG A 121 -0.85 1.62 -3.96
CA ARG A 121 -1.37 2.95 -3.61
C ARG A 121 -1.86 2.97 -2.16
N ALA A 122 -2.47 1.87 -1.68
CA ALA A 122 -2.95 1.76 -0.32
C ALA A 122 -1.79 1.74 0.69
N THR A 123 -0.70 1.00 0.42
CA THR A 123 0.47 0.96 1.32
C THR A 123 1.15 2.32 1.44
N LYS A 124 1.24 3.11 0.36
CA LYS A 124 1.81 4.47 0.37
C LYS A 124 0.99 5.47 1.19
N LYS A 125 -0.36 5.43 1.09
CA LYS A 125 -1.23 6.33 1.87
C LYS A 125 -1.09 6.10 3.38
N ILE A 126 -0.81 4.87 3.80
CA ILE A 126 -0.67 4.51 5.21
C ILE A 126 0.65 5.02 5.78
N ASP A 127 1.71 5.07 4.98
CA ASP A 127 3.02 5.58 5.40
C ASP A 127 2.97 7.12 5.63
N CYS A 128 2.26 7.84 4.77
CA CYS A 128 2.05 9.30 4.92
C CYS A 128 1.31 9.69 6.22
N ARG A 129 0.44 8.82 6.77
CA ARG A 129 -0.26 9.07 8.04
C ARG A 129 0.55 8.72 9.29
N LYS A 130 1.69 8.03 9.16
CA LYS A 130 2.57 7.67 10.27
C LYS A 130 3.63 8.73 10.59
N LYS A 131 3.80 9.75 9.76
CA LYS A 131 4.61 10.92 10.14
C LYS A 131 3.93 11.59 11.34
N PRO A 132 4.61 11.74 12.50
CA PRO A 132 4.06 12.51 13.59
C PRO A 132 3.90 13.95 13.10
N THR A 133 2.68 14.46 13.16
CA THR A 133 2.38 15.88 13.06
C THR A 133 2.94 16.57 14.31
N ASN A 134 4.26 16.64 14.43
CA ASN A 134 4.94 17.59 15.30
C ASN A 134 5.13 18.88 14.50
N ALA A 135 4.02 19.54 14.20
CA ALA A 135 3.98 20.93 13.79
C ALA A 135 3.11 21.68 14.81
N LEU A 136 3.57 21.69 16.06
CA LEU A 136 2.90 22.42 17.14
C LEU A 136 3.93 22.91 18.15
N THR A 137 4.91 23.70 17.70
CA THR A 137 5.58 24.67 18.59
C THR A 137 6.27 25.74 17.75
N THR A 138 5.70 26.94 17.73
CA THR A 138 6.35 28.24 18.01
C THR A 138 5.47 29.35 17.45
N LEU A 139 4.51 29.82 18.25
CA LEU A 139 3.97 31.18 18.17
C LEU A 139 3.48 31.58 19.56
N SER A 140 4.43 31.61 20.51
CA SER A 140 4.29 32.37 21.75
C SER A 140 5.59 33.13 21.96
N SER A 141 5.64 34.34 21.39
CA SER A 141 6.42 35.45 21.94
C SER A 141 5.98 36.73 21.24
N ARG A 142 4.84 37.28 21.68
CA ARG A 142 4.49 38.69 21.41
C ARG A 142 5.07 39.48 22.58
N GLN A 143 6.36 39.77 22.49
CA GLN A 143 7.05 40.66 23.41
C GLN A 143 7.08 42.05 22.77
N GLU A 144 6.55 43.02 23.51
CA GLU A 144 6.36 44.43 23.13
C GLU A 144 7.65 45.11 22.62
N PRO A 145 7.57 45.99 21.62
CA PRO A 145 8.58 47.01 21.43
C PRO A 145 8.17 48.29 22.15
N ARG A 146 8.78 48.56 23.32
CA ARG A 146 9.01 49.93 23.77
C ARG A 146 9.91 50.60 22.74
N ARG A 147 9.42 51.64 22.07
CA ARG A 147 10.28 52.63 21.41
C ARG A 147 9.92 54.02 21.92
N SER A 148 10.91 54.54 22.64
CA SER A 148 10.98 55.86 23.24
C SER A 148 10.79 56.95 22.19
N GLU A 149 9.99 57.95 22.54
CA GLU A 149 10.00 59.26 21.91
C GLU A 149 11.36 59.92 22.13
N SER A 150 12.02 60.31 21.05
CA SER A 150 13.07 61.32 21.07
C SER A 150 12.71 62.35 20.02
N VAL A 151 12.06 63.42 20.47
CA VAL A 151 11.83 64.65 19.73
C VAL A 151 13.18 65.34 19.54
N LEU A 152 13.55 65.59 18.29
CA LEU A 152 14.63 66.50 17.91
C LEU A 152 14.00 67.68 17.15
N GLU A 153 14.17 68.87 17.73
CA GLU A 153 14.17 70.24 17.14
C GLU A 153 14.76 70.31 15.70
N PRO A 154 14.51 71.36 14.87
CA PRO A 154 14.74 72.79 15.24
C PRO A 154 13.94 73.89 14.49
N ALA A 155 13.94 75.11 15.06
CA ALA A 155 14.40 76.39 14.45
C ALA A 155 13.94 77.61 15.27
#